data_AF-A0A931TE23-F1
#
_entry.id   AF-A0A931TE23-F1
#
_cell.length_a   1.000
_cell.length_b   1.000
_cell.length_c   1.000
_cell.angle_alpha   90.00
_cell.angle_beta   90.00
_cell.angle_gamma   90.00
#
_symmetry.space_group_name_H-M   'P 1'
#
loop_
_entity.id
_entity.type
_entity.pdbx_description
1 polymer ?
#
loop_
_entity_poly.entity_id
_entity_poly.type
_entity_poly.pdbx_seq_one_letter_code
_entity_poly.pdbx_strand_id
1 'polypeptide(L)'
;MTGGTPAAGAAESDRARPIAAQTVDELLAALADGTPTPAGGAACAVVAATAAGLAGMATRVTARRSGDARWTLLASSADELRRTLLALADRDAEAYRGVIEARRPGGSRPRAAGAADKRESPHVIVALRVATDVPLAVARASLEVLTLCGELAGAVPSVVASDVAVAVSLARAAVEGSVTTARANVVELDPESAEKLQNELADLEAKAAGLGERIVQTMERRG
;
A
#
# COMPACT_ATOMS: atom_id res chain seq x y z
N MET A 1 -38.39 -18.07 39.42
CA MET A 1 -38.09 -17.97 37.98
C MET A 1 -37.51 -16.59 37.71
N THR A 2 -36.19 -16.46 37.66
CA THR A 2 -35.51 -15.23 37.24
C THR A 2 -34.47 -15.63 36.22
N GLY A 3 -34.89 -15.68 34.95
CA GLY A 3 -34.00 -15.87 33.82
C GLY A 3 -33.30 -14.55 33.51
N GLY A 4 -31.99 -14.51 33.77
CA GLY A 4 -31.12 -13.44 33.28
C GLY A 4 -30.73 -13.72 31.83
N THR A 5 -31.12 -12.84 30.93
CA THR A 5 -30.62 -12.79 29.55
C THR A 5 -29.11 -12.51 29.58
N PRO A 6 -28.26 -13.29 28.89
CA PRO A 6 -26.85 -12.93 28.80
C PRO A 6 -26.68 -11.75 27.84
N ALA A 7 -25.90 -10.77 28.26
CA ALA A 7 -25.59 -9.57 27.51
C ALA A 7 -24.83 -9.90 26.21
N ALA A 8 -25.45 -9.61 25.07
CA ALA A 8 -24.82 -9.56 23.77
C ALA A 8 -24.06 -8.22 23.64
N GLY A 9 -22.83 -8.14 24.17
CA GLY A 9 -22.06 -6.89 24.11
C GLY A 9 -20.53 -7.01 24.21
N ALA A 10 -19.95 -8.20 24.27
CA ALA A 10 -18.52 -8.38 24.55
C ALA A 10 -17.66 -8.82 23.36
N ALA A 11 -18.19 -8.86 22.13
CA ALA A 11 -17.50 -9.44 20.98
C ALA A 11 -17.07 -8.44 19.88
N GLU A 12 -17.26 -7.14 20.07
CA GLU A 12 -16.97 -6.13 19.02
C GLU A 12 -15.70 -5.30 19.27
N SER A 13 -15.01 -5.46 20.41
CA SER A 13 -13.95 -4.55 20.86
C SER A 13 -12.52 -4.89 20.43
N ASP A 14 -12.31 -5.82 19.49
CA ASP A 14 -10.96 -6.32 19.16
C ASP A 14 -10.51 -6.04 17.72
N ARG A 15 -11.29 -5.25 16.95
CA ARG A 15 -10.78 -4.70 15.67
C ARG A 15 -10.17 -3.34 15.93
N ALA A 16 -8.86 -3.25 15.71
CA ALA A 16 -8.19 -1.96 15.58
C ALA A 16 -8.97 -1.06 14.61
N ARG A 17 -9.17 0.20 15.00
CA ARG A 17 -9.86 1.19 14.18
C ARG A 17 -9.17 1.29 12.82
N PRO A 18 -9.91 1.29 11.69
CA PRO A 18 -9.32 1.35 10.35
C PRO A 18 -8.34 2.52 10.24
N ILE A 19 -7.21 2.31 9.56
CA ILE A 19 -6.17 3.32 9.35
C ILE A 19 -6.77 4.59 8.72
N ALA A 20 -7.71 4.41 7.77
CA ALA A 20 -8.42 5.53 7.14
C ALA A 20 -9.20 6.43 8.12
N ALA A 21 -9.55 5.90 9.29
CA ALA A 21 -10.30 6.60 10.32
C ALA A 21 -9.41 7.13 11.46
N GLN A 22 -8.12 6.83 11.47
CA GLN A 22 -7.18 7.34 12.48
C GLN A 22 -6.76 8.79 12.16
N THR A 23 -6.41 9.53 13.20
CA THR A 23 -5.67 10.79 13.02
C THR A 23 -4.24 10.49 12.57
N VAL A 24 -3.58 11.50 11.96
CA VAL A 24 -2.17 11.35 11.58
C VAL A 24 -1.29 11.06 12.80
N ASP A 25 -1.58 11.69 13.95
CA ASP A 25 -0.85 11.48 15.19
C ASP A 25 -1.00 10.04 15.70
N GLU A 26 -2.23 9.51 15.72
CA GLU A 26 -2.51 8.13 16.10
C GLU A 26 -1.75 7.12 15.21
N LEU A 27 -1.76 7.31 13.90
CA LEU A 27 -1.06 6.44 12.96
C LEU A 27 0.47 6.48 13.19
N LEU A 28 1.03 7.68 13.34
CA LEU A 28 2.48 7.85 13.53
C LEU A 28 2.93 7.29 14.89
N ALA A 29 2.13 7.47 15.93
CA ALA A 29 2.37 6.85 17.23
C ALA A 29 2.33 5.32 17.14
N ALA A 30 1.34 4.75 16.43
CA ALA A 30 1.25 3.30 16.23
C ALA A 30 2.43 2.72 15.44
N LEU A 31 2.92 3.44 14.41
CA LEU A 31 4.14 3.05 13.69
C LEU A 31 5.40 3.10 14.56
N ALA A 32 5.41 3.94 15.60
CA ALA A 32 6.55 4.11 16.52
C ALA A 32 6.51 3.20 17.75
N ASP A 33 5.37 2.57 18.05
CA ASP A 33 5.06 1.78 19.26
C ASP A 33 5.87 0.46 19.37
N GLY A 34 6.66 0.11 18.35
CA GLY A 34 7.46 -1.12 18.35
C GLY A 34 6.62 -2.41 18.32
N THR A 35 5.32 -2.28 18.06
CA THR A 35 4.43 -3.41 17.81
C THR A 35 4.55 -3.90 16.36
N PRO A 36 4.17 -5.16 16.06
CA PRO A 36 4.38 -5.71 14.72
C PRO A 36 3.52 -5.06 13.61
N THR A 37 2.43 -4.38 13.96
CA THR A 37 1.53 -3.73 13.00
C THR A 37 0.91 -2.46 13.61
N PRO A 38 0.69 -1.39 12.82
CA PRO A 38 1.01 -1.24 11.40
C PRO A 38 2.52 -1.21 11.13
N ALA A 39 2.94 -1.68 9.95
CA ALA A 39 4.34 -1.77 9.56
C ALA A 39 4.63 -0.95 8.29
N GLY A 40 5.82 -1.14 7.71
CA GLY A 40 6.27 -0.40 6.52
C GLY A 40 5.32 -0.48 5.32
N GLY A 41 4.65 -1.61 5.08
CA GLY A 41 3.72 -1.78 3.96
C GLY A 41 2.50 -0.87 4.08
N ALA A 42 1.86 -0.87 5.25
CA ALA A 42 0.78 0.05 5.60
C ALA A 42 1.20 1.52 5.49
N ALA A 43 2.42 1.88 5.93
CA ALA A 43 2.95 3.22 5.77
C ALA A 43 3.11 3.61 4.29
N CYS A 44 3.64 2.72 3.45
CA CYS A 44 3.77 2.96 2.01
C CYS A 44 2.40 3.19 1.35
N ALA A 45 1.38 2.44 1.76
CA ALA A 45 0.01 2.60 1.26
C ALA A 45 -0.58 3.97 1.63
N VAL A 46 -0.34 4.46 2.85
CA VAL A 46 -0.78 5.81 3.28
C VAL A 46 -0.03 6.91 2.52
N VAL A 47 1.28 6.74 2.29
CA VAL A 47 2.08 7.67 1.47
C VAL A 47 1.53 7.74 0.04
N ALA A 48 1.24 6.59 -0.57
CA ALA A 48 0.63 6.54 -1.89
C ALA A 48 -0.77 7.19 -1.93
N ALA A 49 -1.59 6.96 -0.90
CA ALA A 49 -2.91 7.58 -0.79
C ALA A 49 -2.81 9.11 -0.69
N THR A 50 -1.77 9.61 -0.01
CA THR A 50 -1.44 11.03 0.07
C THR A 50 -1.06 11.58 -1.31
N ALA A 51 -0.21 10.86 -2.05
CA ALA A 51 0.13 11.20 -3.44
C ALA A 51 -1.11 11.25 -4.34
N ALA A 52 -2.01 10.27 -4.24
CA ALA A 52 -3.28 10.25 -4.96
C ALA A 52 -4.17 11.46 -4.62
N GLY A 53 -4.19 11.87 -3.35
CA GLY A 53 -4.91 13.07 -2.90
C GLY A 53 -4.40 14.36 -3.54
N LEU A 54 -3.07 14.54 -3.57
CA LEU A 54 -2.43 15.68 -4.22
C LEU A 54 -2.69 15.69 -5.74
N ALA A 55 -2.54 14.54 -6.39
CA ALA A 55 -2.79 14.42 -7.81
C ALA A 55 -4.28 14.70 -8.14
N GLY A 56 -5.22 14.19 -7.35
CA GLY A 56 -6.65 14.48 -7.48
C GLY A 56 -7.00 15.96 -7.29
N MET A 57 -6.36 16.64 -6.33
CA MET A 57 -6.47 18.09 -6.16
C MET A 57 -6.01 18.84 -7.41
N ALA A 58 -4.80 18.54 -7.90
CA ALA A 58 -4.24 19.17 -9.10
C ALA A 58 -5.11 18.91 -10.35
N THR A 59 -5.64 17.70 -10.50
CA THR A 59 -6.59 17.35 -11.55
C THR A 59 -7.86 18.18 -11.49
N ARG A 60 -8.45 18.37 -10.30
CA ARG A 60 -9.65 19.21 -10.14
C ARG A 60 -9.39 20.68 -10.45
N VAL A 61 -8.23 21.21 -10.07
CA VAL A 61 -7.83 22.58 -10.43
C VAL A 61 -7.65 22.71 -11.94
N THR A 62 -7.07 21.70 -12.59
CA THR A 62 -6.90 21.63 -14.05
C THR A 62 -8.26 21.56 -14.77
N ALA A 63 -9.18 20.71 -14.30
CA ALA A 63 -10.53 20.55 -14.85
C ALA A 63 -11.32 21.87 -14.90
N ARG A 64 -11.26 22.65 -13.81
CA ARG A 64 -11.94 23.96 -13.71
C ARG A 64 -11.45 24.97 -14.76
N ARG A 65 -10.24 24.79 -15.30
CA ARG A 65 -9.64 25.70 -16.29
C ARG A 65 -9.78 25.21 -17.73
N SER A 66 -9.77 23.90 -17.95
CA SER A 66 -9.76 23.33 -19.31
C SER A 66 -11.15 23.18 -19.93
N GLY A 67 -12.20 22.98 -19.12
CA GLY A 67 -13.54 22.64 -19.62
C GLY A 67 -13.66 21.23 -20.22
N ASP A 68 -12.58 20.44 -20.19
CA ASP A 68 -12.53 19.08 -20.75
C ASP A 68 -12.98 18.04 -19.70
N ALA A 69 -14.01 17.27 -20.03
CA ALA A 69 -14.61 16.27 -19.16
C ALA A 69 -13.63 15.15 -18.75
N ARG A 70 -12.55 14.92 -19.52
CA ARG A 70 -11.54 13.90 -19.19
C ARG A 70 -10.91 14.12 -17.81
N TRP A 71 -10.74 15.37 -17.41
CA TRP A 71 -10.14 15.70 -16.11
C TRP A 71 -11.06 15.35 -14.95
N THR A 72 -12.37 15.43 -15.14
CA THR A 72 -13.33 14.99 -14.11
C THR A 72 -13.26 13.47 -13.91
N LEU A 73 -13.06 12.71 -15.00
CA LEU A 73 -12.83 11.27 -14.92
C LEU A 73 -11.53 10.95 -14.19
N LEU A 74 -10.43 11.61 -14.55
CA LEU A 74 -9.14 11.44 -13.87
C LEU A 74 -9.20 11.82 -12.38
N ALA A 75 -9.97 12.85 -12.01
CA ALA A 75 -10.16 13.21 -10.60
C ALA A 75 -10.89 12.09 -9.83
N SER A 76 -11.85 11.44 -10.48
CA SER A 76 -12.58 10.30 -9.90
C SER A 76 -11.66 9.08 -9.72
N SER A 77 -10.78 8.81 -10.71
CA SER A 77 -9.75 7.78 -10.61
C SER A 77 -8.77 8.06 -9.46
N ALA A 78 -8.36 9.32 -9.25
CA ALA A 78 -7.52 9.68 -8.10
C ALA A 78 -8.22 9.40 -6.76
N ASP A 79 -9.52 9.71 -6.66
CA ASP A 79 -10.29 9.46 -5.43
C ASP A 79 -10.49 7.95 -5.18
N GLU A 80 -10.63 7.16 -6.24
CA GLU A 80 -10.69 5.69 -6.16
C GLU A 80 -9.35 5.12 -5.70
N LEU A 81 -8.23 5.51 -6.33
CA LEU A 81 -6.89 5.11 -5.93
C LEU A 81 -6.63 5.43 -4.45
N ARG A 82 -7.00 6.64 -4.01
CA ARG A 82 -6.85 7.04 -2.60
C ARG A 82 -7.61 6.10 -1.65
N ARG A 83 -8.86 5.73 -1.97
CA ARG A 83 -9.66 4.81 -1.14
C ARG A 83 -9.07 3.40 -1.16
N THR A 84 -8.68 2.90 -2.34
CA THR A 84 -8.06 1.60 -2.52
C THR A 84 -6.76 1.48 -1.72
N LEU A 85 -5.90 2.49 -1.78
CA LEU A 85 -4.63 2.53 -1.05
C LEU A 85 -4.84 2.54 0.47
N LEU A 86 -5.81 3.31 0.98
CA LEU A 86 -6.14 3.26 2.41
C LEU A 86 -6.68 1.88 2.83
N ALA A 87 -7.51 1.24 2.01
CA ALA A 87 -7.97 -0.12 2.28
C ALA A 87 -6.81 -1.15 2.22
N LEU A 88 -5.83 -0.95 1.34
CA LEU A 88 -4.64 -1.78 1.28
C LEU A 88 -3.76 -1.61 2.53
N ALA A 89 -3.73 -0.41 3.15
CA ALA A 89 -3.03 -0.21 4.41
C ALA A 89 -3.60 -1.10 5.53
N ASP A 90 -4.92 -1.16 5.66
CA ASP A 90 -5.59 -2.04 6.63
C ASP A 90 -5.32 -3.52 6.32
N ARG A 91 -5.38 -3.88 5.03
CA ARG A 91 -5.10 -5.25 4.58
C ARG A 91 -3.67 -5.68 4.83
N ASP A 92 -2.69 -4.77 4.75
CA ASP A 92 -1.28 -5.07 5.00
C ASP A 92 -1.09 -5.44 6.48
N ALA A 93 -1.65 -4.62 7.38
CA ALA A 93 -1.65 -4.90 8.81
C ALA A 93 -2.35 -6.24 9.13
N GLU A 94 -3.44 -6.58 8.46
CA GLU A 94 -4.13 -7.85 8.66
C GLU A 94 -3.35 -9.05 8.10
N ALA A 95 -2.79 -8.92 6.90
CA ALA A 95 -2.00 -9.97 6.28
C ALA A 95 -0.74 -10.31 7.10
N TYR A 96 -0.05 -9.29 7.63
CA TYR A 96 1.12 -9.50 8.47
C TYR A 96 0.75 -10.11 9.83
N ARG A 97 -0.37 -9.71 10.44
CA ARG A 97 -0.92 -10.43 11.61
C ARG A 97 -1.14 -11.90 11.30
N GLY A 98 -1.67 -12.23 10.13
CA GLY A 98 -1.82 -13.62 9.68
C GLY A 98 -0.51 -14.41 9.65
N VAL A 99 0.59 -13.80 9.21
CA VAL A 99 1.93 -14.42 9.25
C VAL A 99 2.40 -14.66 10.68
N ILE A 100 2.18 -13.69 11.58
CA ILE A 100 2.54 -13.82 13.00
C ILE A 100 1.77 -14.97 13.64
N GLU A 101 0.45 -15.04 13.42
CA GLU A 101 -0.38 -16.13 13.93
C GLU A 101 0.05 -17.49 13.39
N ALA A 102 0.34 -17.58 12.08
CA ALA A 102 0.79 -18.82 11.46
C ALA A 102 2.13 -19.33 12.06
N ARG A 103 2.98 -18.42 12.54
CA ARG A 103 4.26 -18.76 13.18
C ARG A 103 4.14 -19.10 14.67
N ARG A 104 2.99 -18.86 15.32
CA ARG A 104 2.85 -19.11 16.77
C ARG A 104 2.94 -20.61 17.11
N PRO A 105 3.80 -21.00 18.07
CA PRO A 105 3.83 -22.36 18.58
C PRO A 105 2.47 -22.75 19.18
N GLY A 106 1.84 -23.80 18.64
CA GLY A 106 0.52 -24.30 19.10
C GLY A 106 -0.64 -24.08 18.13
N GLY A 107 -0.48 -23.24 17.11
CA GLY A 107 -1.46 -23.09 16.01
C GLY A 107 -1.40 -24.23 14.97
N SER A 108 -0.39 -25.09 15.07
CA SER A 108 -0.16 -26.23 14.18
C SER A 108 0.33 -27.47 14.94
N ARG A 109 -0.10 -28.64 14.43
CA ARG A 109 0.22 -29.99 14.93
C ARG A 109 1.74 -30.12 15.23
N PRO A 110 2.16 -30.83 16.31
CA PRO A 110 3.56 -30.89 16.70
C PRO A 110 4.44 -31.33 15.53
N ARG A 111 5.46 -30.52 15.20
CA ARG A 111 6.53 -30.91 14.30
C ARG A 111 7.13 -32.20 14.86
N ALA A 112 7.10 -33.30 14.08
CA ALA A 112 7.79 -34.52 14.47
C ALA A 112 9.28 -34.17 14.67
N ALA A 113 9.76 -34.33 15.90
CA ALA A 113 11.15 -34.09 16.25
C ALA A 113 12.03 -35.01 15.39
N GLY A 114 12.75 -34.44 14.42
CA GLY A 114 13.68 -35.24 13.60
C GLY A 114 14.07 -34.67 12.24
N ALA A 115 13.32 -33.73 11.65
CA ALA A 115 13.70 -33.13 10.37
C ALA A 115 13.98 -31.63 10.53
N ALA A 116 15.26 -31.28 10.57
CA ALA A 116 15.75 -29.91 10.36
C ALA A 116 15.56 -29.51 8.89
N ASP A 117 14.34 -29.59 8.36
CA ASP A 117 14.02 -28.94 7.11
C ASP A 117 13.82 -27.45 7.42
N LYS A 118 14.61 -26.59 6.77
CA LYS A 118 14.57 -25.12 6.91
C LYS A 118 13.30 -24.53 6.28
N ARG A 119 12.46 -25.36 5.68
CA ARG A 119 11.23 -24.95 5.03
C ARG A 119 10.16 -24.61 6.06
N GLU A 120 9.59 -23.44 5.88
CA GLU A 120 8.40 -23.00 6.58
C GLU A 120 7.25 -23.99 6.36
N SER A 121 6.36 -24.05 7.33
CA SER A 121 5.19 -24.93 7.27
C SER A 121 4.20 -24.47 6.18
N PRO A 122 3.37 -25.36 5.61
CA PRO A 122 2.48 -24.99 4.51
C PRO A 122 1.51 -23.83 4.80
N HIS A 123 1.05 -23.71 6.05
CA HIS A 123 0.16 -22.61 6.46
C HIS A 123 0.92 -21.27 6.57
N VAL A 124 2.18 -21.28 7.02
CA VAL A 124 3.02 -20.08 7.00
C VAL A 124 3.30 -19.64 5.56
N ILE A 125 3.57 -20.56 4.64
CA ILE A 125 3.74 -20.24 3.21
C ILE A 125 2.49 -19.58 2.62
N VAL A 126 1.30 -20.06 2.95
CA VAL A 126 0.04 -19.42 2.52
C VAL A 126 -0.08 -18.00 3.09
N ALA A 127 0.21 -17.82 4.37
CA ALA A 127 0.17 -16.49 5.00
C ALA A 127 1.19 -15.53 4.38
N LEU A 128 2.42 -16.00 4.11
CA LEU A 128 3.47 -15.22 3.44
C LEU A 128 3.07 -14.79 2.03
N ARG A 129 2.38 -15.66 1.27
CA ARG A 129 1.86 -15.30 -0.05
C ARG A 129 0.85 -14.15 0.05
N VAL A 130 -0.11 -14.23 0.96
CA VAL A 130 -1.08 -13.15 1.20
C VAL A 130 -0.38 -11.86 1.65
N ALA A 131 0.61 -11.96 2.54
CA ALA A 131 1.41 -10.82 2.98
C ALA A 131 2.34 -10.26 1.90
N THR A 132 2.63 -11.01 0.83
CA THR A 132 3.37 -10.53 -0.34
C THR A 132 2.45 -9.83 -1.34
N ASP A 133 1.23 -10.34 -1.52
CA ASP A 133 0.25 -9.81 -2.47
C ASP A 133 -0.18 -8.38 -2.13
N VAL A 134 -0.27 -8.03 -0.85
CA VAL A 134 -0.72 -6.69 -0.43
C VAL A 134 0.30 -5.60 -0.81
N PRO A 135 1.59 -5.68 -0.44
CA PRO A 135 2.61 -4.74 -0.92
C PRO A 135 2.72 -4.67 -2.45
N LEU A 136 2.55 -5.79 -3.16
CA LEU A 136 2.49 -5.78 -4.63
C LEU A 136 1.32 -4.95 -5.15
N ALA A 137 0.14 -5.09 -4.55
CA ALA A 137 -1.02 -4.27 -4.88
C ALA A 137 -0.78 -2.79 -4.57
N VAL A 138 -0.10 -2.46 -3.46
CA VAL A 138 0.28 -1.07 -3.15
C VAL A 138 1.25 -0.52 -4.18
N ALA A 139 2.27 -1.28 -4.58
CA ALA A 139 3.22 -0.87 -5.61
C ALA A 139 2.55 -0.60 -6.96
N ARG A 140 1.66 -1.50 -7.41
CA ARG A 140 0.89 -1.33 -8.65
C ARG A 140 -0.01 -0.08 -8.59
N ALA A 141 -0.79 0.08 -7.53
CA ALA A 141 -1.65 1.27 -7.35
C ALA A 141 -0.84 2.57 -7.25
N SER A 142 0.35 2.54 -6.63
CA SER A 142 1.26 3.69 -6.57
C SER A 142 1.81 4.06 -7.96
N LEU A 143 2.10 3.08 -8.81
CA LEU A 143 2.46 3.32 -10.20
C LEU A 143 1.29 3.90 -11.03
N GLU A 144 0.06 3.51 -10.74
CA GLU A 144 -1.14 4.13 -11.34
C GLU A 144 -1.29 5.60 -10.91
N VAL A 145 -1.04 5.94 -9.65
CA VAL A 145 -0.98 7.35 -9.18
C VAL A 145 0.09 8.12 -9.95
N LEU A 146 1.27 7.53 -10.16
CA LEU A 146 2.35 8.14 -10.94
C LEU A 146 1.95 8.36 -12.41
N THR A 147 1.22 7.41 -12.99
CA THR A 147 0.66 7.52 -14.35
C THR A 147 -0.33 8.69 -14.45
N LEU A 148 -1.19 8.86 -13.45
CA LEU A 148 -2.10 10.01 -13.36
C LEU A 148 -1.33 11.33 -13.25
N CYS A 149 -0.22 11.37 -12.51
CA CYS A 149 0.67 12.55 -12.50
C CYS A 149 1.27 12.83 -13.88
N GLY A 150 1.52 11.79 -14.69
CA GLY A 150 1.97 11.92 -16.07
C GLY A 150 0.97 12.63 -16.98
N GLU A 151 -0.32 12.33 -16.85
CA GLU A 151 -1.38 13.05 -17.55
C GLU A 151 -1.40 14.55 -17.20
N LEU A 152 -1.07 14.88 -15.93
CA LEU A 152 -1.03 16.26 -15.46
C LEU A 152 0.20 17.04 -15.91
N ALA A 153 1.35 16.40 -16.10
CA ALA A 153 2.64 17.05 -16.32
C ALA A 153 2.60 18.15 -17.41
N GLY A 154 1.92 17.88 -18.52
CA GLY A 154 1.78 18.80 -19.65
C GLY A 154 0.64 19.82 -19.55
N ALA A 155 -0.32 19.62 -18.66
CA ALA A 155 -1.57 20.38 -18.64
C ALA A 155 -1.81 21.16 -17.34
N VAL A 156 -1.11 20.79 -16.26
CA VAL A 156 -1.33 21.35 -14.94
C VAL A 156 -1.01 22.86 -14.91
N PRO A 157 -1.82 23.68 -14.22
CA PRO A 157 -1.48 25.09 -13.97
C PRO A 157 -0.29 25.28 -13.03
N SER A 158 0.43 26.39 -13.16
CA SER A 158 1.59 26.72 -12.32
C SER A 158 1.29 26.69 -10.81
N VAL A 159 0.11 27.15 -10.40
CA VAL A 159 -0.35 27.18 -9.00
C VAL A 159 -0.38 25.81 -8.32
N VAL A 160 -0.50 24.71 -9.08
CA VAL A 160 -0.54 23.34 -8.54
C VAL A 160 0.59 22.46 -9.11
N ALA A 161 1.57 23.07 -9.79
CA ALA A 161 2.70 22.33 -10.35
C ALA A 161 3.58 21.72 -9.24
N SER A 162 3.83 22.45 -8.15
CA SER A 162 4.57 21.92 -7.00
C SER A 162 3.86 20.73 -6.35
N ASP A 163 2.52 20.76 -6.28
CA ASP A 163 1.73 19.66 -5.70
C ASP A 163 1.86 18.38 -6.53
N VAL A 164 1.89 18.49 -7.87
CA VAL A 164 2.14 17.35 -8.75
C VAL A 164 3.56 16.81 -8.58
N ALA A 165 4.55 17.70 -8.43
CA ALA A 165 5.94 17.27 -8.20
C ALA A 165 6.07 16.49 -6.87
N VAL A 166 5.41 16.95 -5.81
CA VAL A 166 5.35 16.22 -4.54
C VAL A 166 4.63 14.88 -4.71
N ALA A 167 3.49 14.84 -5.41
CA ALA A 167 2.77 13.60 -5.69
C ALA A 167 3.64 12.57 -6.43
N VAL A 168 4.43 13.00 -7.42
CA VAL A 168 5.40 12.17 -8.15
C VAL A 168 6.44 11.57 -7.20
N SER A 169 7.07 12.40 -6.35
CA SER A 169 8.07 11.93 -5.39
C SER A 169 7.50 10.93 -4.40
N LEU A 170 6.31 11.21 -3.85
CA LEU A 170 5.64 10.33 -2.90
C LEU A 170 5.21 9.00 -3.54
N ALA A 171 4.66 9.03 -4.77
CA ALA A 171 4.27 7.82 -5.48
C ALA A 171 5.48 6.93 -5.80
N ARG A 172 6.62 7.52 -6.22
CA ARG A 172 7.87 6.78 -6.44
C ARG A 172 8.37 6.12 -5.15
N ALA A 173 8.44 6.89 -4.06
CA ALA A 173 8.87 6.38 -2.76
C ALA A 173 7.95 5.26 -2.27
N ALA A 174 6.64 5.36 -2.51
CA ALA A 174 5.70 4.31 -2.16
C ALA A 174 5.89 3.03 -2.99
N VAL A 175 6.21 3.13 -4.30
CA VAL A 175 6.59 1.94 -5.10
C VAL A 175 7.84 1.29 -4.53
N GLU A 176 8.91 2.06 -4.31
CA GLU A 176 10.20 1.56 -3.81
C GLU A 176 10.06 0.91 -2.42
N GLY A 177 9.35 1.58 -1.51
CA GLY A 177 9.06 1.06 -0.17
C GLY A 177 8.21 -0.20 -0.22
N SER A 178 7.15 -0.21 -1.03
CA SER A 178 6.29 -1.40 -1.19
C SER A 178 7.06 -2.58 -1.78
N VAL A 179 7.92 -2.33 -2.77
CA VAL A 179 8.82 -3.34 -3.33
C VAL A 179 9.75 -3.90 -2.27
N THR A 180 10.33 -3.05 -1.43
CA THR A 180 11.19 -3.47 -0.31
C THR A 180 10.43 -4.37 0.67
N THR A 181 9.20 -4.01 1.03
CA THR A 181 8.37 -4.81 1.94
C THR A 181 7.93 -6.14 1.31
N ALA A 182 7.61 -6.17 0.02
CA ALA A 182 7.31 -7.41 -0.71
C ALA A 182 8.53 -8.34 -0.75
N ARG A 183 9.71 -7.82 -1.07
CA ARG A 183 10.96 -8.59 -1.14
C ARG A 183 11.28 -9.30 0.19
N ALA A 184 10.96 -8.67 1.32
CA ALA A 184 11.16 -9.27 2.64
C ALA A 184 10.36 -10.57 2.84
N ASN A 185 9.18 -10.68 2.22
CA ASN A 185 8.38 -11.91 2.26
C ASN A 185 8.79 -12.89 1.15
N VAL A 186 9.15 -12.40 -0.03
CA VAL A 186 9.52 -13.22 -1.20
C VAL A 186 10.73 -14.11 -0.94
N VAL A 187 11.72 -13.64 -0.18
CA VAL A 187 12.92 -14.44 0.15
C VAL A 187 12.61 -15.70 0.97
N GLU A 188 11.42 -15.79 1.56
CA GLU A 188 10.96 -16.92 2.35
C GLU A 188 10.11 -17.93 1.54
N LEU A 189 9.80 -17.61 0.28
CA LEU A 189 9.00 -18.46 -0.62
C LEU A 189 9.86 -19.48 -1.37
N ASP A 190 9.20 -20.44 -2.04
CA ASP A 190 9.86 -21.39 -2.92
C ASP A 190 10.54 -20.69 -4.12
N PRO A 191 11.67 -21.21 -4.65
CA PRO A 191 12.45 -20.53 -5.69
C PRO A 191 11.65 -20.16 -6.95
N GLU A 192 10.73 -21.02 -7.39
CA GLU A 192 9.93 -20.78 -8.59
C GLU A 192 8.97 -19.59 -8.41
N SER A 193 8.26 -19.56 -7.27
CA SER A 193 7.38 -18.44 -6.93
C SER A 193 8.19 -17.16 -6.69
N ALA A 194 9.35 -17.29 -6.03
CA ALA A 194 10.22 -16.15 -5.74
C ALA A 194 10.75 -15.49 -7.01
N GLU A 195 11.22 -16.27 -8.00
CA GLU A 195 11.75 -15.72 -9.26
C GLU A 195 10.71 -14.87 -10.01
N LYS A 196 9.48 -15.38 -10.17
CA LYS A 196 8.39 -14.65 -10.85
C LYS A 196 8.08 -13.33 -10.15
N LEU A 197 7.98 -13.35 -8.81
CA LEU A 197 7.67 -12.17 -8.01
C LEU A 197 8.83 -11.15 -8.03
N GLN A 198 10.08 -11.60 -7.95
CA GLN A 198 11.25 -10.72 -8.04
C GLN A 198 11.30 -9.99 -9.39
N ASN A 199 11.01 -10.68 -10.49
CA ASN A 199 10.97 -10.06 -11.82
C ASN A 199 9.87 -8.99 -11.91
N GLU A 200 8.69 -9.27 -11.38
CA GLU A 200 7.61 -8.27 -11.34
C GLU A 200 7.99 -7.05 -10.48
N LEU A 201 8.58 -7.28 -9.30
CA LEU A 201 9.00 -6.21 -8.40
C LEU A 201 10.05 -5.31 -9.04
N ALA A 202 11.03 -5.89 -9.74
CA ALA A 202 12.05 -5.14 -10.48
C ALA A 202 11.44 -4.32 -11.63
N ASP A 203 10.47 -4.87 -12.35
CA ASP A 203 9.77 -4.16 -13.43
C ASP A 203 8.96 -2.96 -12.90
N LEU A 204 8.23 -3.13 -11.78
CA LEU A 204 7.50 -2.03 -11.14
C LEU A 204 8.43 -0.91 -10.69
N GLU A 205 9.55 -1.26 -10.05
CA GLU A 205 10.57 -0.31 -9.59
C GLU A 205 11.18 0.48 -10.76
N ALA A 206 11.58 -0.22 -11.83
CA ALA A 206 12.13 0.41 -13.04
C ALA A 206 11.12 1.31 -13.75
N LYS A 207 9.86 0.88 -13.88
CA LYS A 207 8.77 1.68 -14.47
C LYS A 207 8.53 2.95 -13.67
N ALA A 208 8.48 2.85 -12.34
CA ALA A 208 8.26 4.00 -11.47
C ALA A 208 9.41 5.01 -11.54
N ALA A 209 10.66 4.54 -11.53
CA ALA A 209 11.83 5.40 -11.69
C ALA A 209 11.79 6.13 -13.05
N GLY A 210 11.67 5.39 -14.14
CA GLY A 210 11.69 5.96 -15.49
C GLY A 210 10.49 6.89 -15.78
N LEU A 211 9.29 6.55 -15.30
CA LEU A 211 8.13 7.42 -15.46
C LEU A 211 8.26 8.69 -14.63
N GLY A 212 8.71 8.57 -13.38
CA GLY A 212 8.91 9.71 -12.49
C GLY A 212 9.89 10.74 -13.07
N GLU A 213 11.03 10.29 -13.60
CA GLU A 213 12.01 11.15 -14.26
C GLU A 213 11.41 11.87 -15.48
N ARG A 214 10.68 11.16 -16.34
CA ARG A 214 10.01 11.77 -17.50
C ARG A 214 9.00 12.85 -17.12
N ILE A 215 8.28 12.64 -16.02
CA ILE A 215 7.29 13.61 -15.52
C ILE A 215 8.01 14.88 -15.06
N VAL A 216 9.04 14.76 -14.23
CA VAL A 216 9.83 15.90 -13.73
C VAL A 216 10.41 16.68 -14.91
N GLN A 217 11.06 16.02 -15.87
CA GLN A 217 11.62 16.66 -17.07
C GLN A 217 10.56 17.37 -17.92
N THR A 218 9.33 16.85 -17.96
CA THR A 218 8.22 17.47 -18.68
C THR A 218 7.74 18.74 -17.98
N MET A 219 7.69 18.72 -16.64
CA MET A 219 7.29 19.87 -15.84
C MET A 219 8.36 20.97 -15.84
N GLU A 220 9.64 20.62 -15.77
CA GLU A 220 10.76 21.58 -15.84
C GLU A 220 10.81 22.33 -17.17
N ARG A 221 10.56 21.64 -18.30
CA ARG A 221 10.52 22.28 -19.62
C ARG A 221 9.37 23.28 -19.82
N ARG A 222 8.38 23.30 -18.92
CA ARG A 222 7.26 24.26 -18.95
C ARG A 222 7.48 25.50 -18.07
N GLY A 223 8.40 25.41 -17.10
CA GLY A 223 8.79 26.53 -16.23
C GLY A 223 9.71 27.50 -16.94
#